data_AF-A0A1V3IRQ3-F1
#
_entry.id   AF-A0A1V3IRQ3-F1
#
_cell.length_a   1.000
_cell.length_b   1.000
_cell.length_c   1.000
_cell.angle_alpha   90.00
_cell.angle_beta   90.00
_cell.angle_gamma   90.00
#
_symmetry.space_group_name_H-M   'P 1'
#
loop_
_entity.id
_entity.type
_entity.pdbx_description
1 polymer ?
#
loop_
_entity_poly.entity_id
_entity_poly.type
_entity_poly.pdbx_seq_one_letter_code
_entity_poly.pdbx_strand_id
1 'polypeptide(L)'
;MSGYGYALSKRRDKGYYLDKIIKIYRTTLLIFVIYIPLDIYFNVDRVVSALDIKHILFNILGFYSNYNGEWWFLFPYVLMVAVTPLMNALRNNALILFILSIIIHNLPASQYIIGAFLWWQTAYVIGFICGIYQQKLAIYQPNKIIYKLGLFMLSLIVLIWGYNTFNIEEMLFFTPLFIYILKLTSEIMPKFIKIVFVELGRKCQIIWLVHSFYCYHFAGNFIYSPKYSVLILLNLLVVSYVSAVVLGFIEKNLVSGYHKIINKRLSLH
;
A
#
# COMPACT_ATOMS: atom_id res chain seq x y z
N MET A 1 2.85 0.21 1.92
CA MET A 1 4.11 0.27 1.14
C MET A 1 5.27 0.78 2.00
N SER A 2 5.35 0.46 3.29
CA SER A 2 6.31 1.13 4.18
C SER A 2 7.64 0.40 4.37
N GLY A 3 7.94 -0.68 3.64
CA GLY A 3 9.15 -1.51 3.85
C GLY A 3 9.25 -2.26 5.19
N TYR A 4 8.57 -1.78 6.24
CA TYR A 4 8.57 -2.29 7.61
C TYR A 4 8.24 -3.79 7.70
N GLY A 5 7.16 -4.21 7.04
CA GLY A 5 6.75 -5.62 7.03
C GLY A 5 7.76 -6.53 6.33
N TYR A 6 8.51 -6.02 5.35
CA TYR A 6 9.57 -6.79 4.68
C TYR A 6 10.79 -6.96 5.57
N ALA A 7 11.15 -5.95 6.37
CA ALA A 7 12.23 -6.06 7.34
C ALA A 7 11.93 -7.10 8.44
N LEU A 8 10.66 -7.27 8.81
CA LEU A 8 10.20 -8.24 9.82
C LEU A 8 9.93 -9.64 9.26
N SER A 9 9.90 -9.80 7.94
CA SER A 9 9.65 -11.11 7.32
C SER A 9 10.74 -12.12 7.72
N LYS A 10 10.30 -13.33 8.09
CA LYS A 10 11.16 -14.48 8.34
C LYS A 10 11.72 -15.07 7.03
N ARG A 11 10.92 -15.01 5.96
CA ARG A 11 11.30 -15.52 4.62
C ARG A 11 11.86 -14.37 3.78
N ARG A 12 13.04 -14.57 3.18
CA ARG A 12 13.83 -13.55 2.46
C ARG A 12 14.52 -14.06 1.19
N ASP A 13 14.14 -15.24 0.71
CA ASP A 13 14.65 -15.73 -0.58
C ASP A 13 14.02 -14.96 -1.75
N LYS A 14 14.64 -15.07 -2.93
CA LYS A 14 14.13 -14.43 -4.17
C LYS A 14 12.68 -14.84 -4.47
N GLY A 15 12.34 -16.10 -4.22
CA GLY A 15 10.98 -16.63 -4.42
C GLY A 15 9.94 -15.87 -3.60
N TYR A 16 10.25 -15.51 -2.34
CA TYR A 16 9.33 -14.72 -1.51
C TYR A 16 8.96 -13.37 -2.12
N TYR A 17 9.93 -12.64 -2.68
CA TYR A 17 9.67 -11.33 -3.29
C TYR A 17 8.93 -11.47 -4.62
N LEU A 18 9.28 -12.49 -5.41
CA LEU A 18 8.54 -12.84 -6.63
C LEU A 18 7.07 -13.19 -6.32
N ASP A 19 6.81 -13.97 -5.27
CA ASP A 19 5.46 -14.32 -4.82
C ASP A 19 4.65 -13.06 -4.48
N LYS A 20 5.29 -12.03 -3.91
CA LYS A 20 4.62 -10.75 -3.59
C LYS A 20 4.29 -9.95 -4.86
N ILE A 21 5.21 -9.90 -5.83
CA ILE A 21 5.00 -9.22 -7.11
C ILE A 21 3.88 -9.93 -7.91
N ILE A 22 3.93 -11.26 -8.01
CA ILE A 22 2.90 -12.06 -8.68
C ILE A 22 1.55 -11.84 -8.01
N LYS A 23 1.50 -11.84 -6.67
CA LYS A 23 0.27 -11.60 -5.93
C LYS A 23 -0.35 -10.25 -6.27
N ILE A 24 0.42 -9.15 -6.25
CA ILE A 24 -0.14 -7.83 -6.56
C ILE A 24 -0.66 -7.76 -8.00
N TYR A 25 0.08 -8.27 -8.98
CA TYR A 25 -0.39 -8.25 -10.37
C TYR A 25 -1.61 -9.12 -10.60
N ARG A 26 -1.70 -10.29 -9.96
CA ARG A 26 -2.90 -11.13 -10.03
C ARG A 26 -4.12 -10.40 -9.45
N THR A 27 -3.96 -9.75 -8.30
CA THR A 27 -5.03 -8.92 -7.72
C THR A 27 -5.42 -7.77 -8.65
N THR A 28 -4.45 -7.04 -9.22
CA THR A 28 -4.70 -5.96 -10.17
C THR A 28 -5.43 -6.46 -11.41
N LEU A 29 -5.00 -7.57 -12.01
CA LEU A 29 -5.65 -8.19 -13.17
C LEU A 29 -7.09 -8.59 -12.88
N LEU A 30 -7.36 -9.18 -11.71
CA LEU A 30 -8.72 -9.52 -11.31
C LEU A 30 -9.61 -8.28 -11.22
N ILE A 31 -9.11 -7.22 -10.59
CA ILE A 31 -9.84 -5.94 -10.50
C ILE A 31 -10.02 -5.34 -11.88
N PHE A 32 -8.99 -5.36 -12.73
CA PHE A 32 -9.05 -4.84 -14.09
C PHE A 32 -10.16 -5.51 -14.90
N VAL A 33 -10.24 -6.84 -14.88
CA VAL A 33 -11.25 -7.62 -15.61
C VAL A 33 -12.67 -7.36 -15.10
N ILE A 34 -12.86 -6.92 -13.86
CA ILE A 34 -14.18 -6.66 -13.28
C ILE A 34 -14.57 -5.19 -13.43
N TYR A 35 -13.69 -4.27 -13.04
CA TYR A 35 -14.01 -2.85 -12.91
C TYR A 35 -13.85 -2.07 -14.22
N ILE A 36 -12.93 -2.45 -15.10
CA ILE A 36 -12.80 -1.76 -16.39
C ILE A 36 -14.05 -1.99 -17.28
N PRO A 37 -14.62 -3.22 -17.37
CA PRO A 37 -15.90 -3.39 -18.05
C PRO A 37 -17.06 -2.62 -17.42
N LEU A 38 -17.08 -2.48 -16.08
CA LEU A 38 -18.06 -1.64 -15.40
C LEU A 38 -17.89 -0.17 -15.77
N ASP A 39 -16.65 0.34 -15.81
CA ASP A 39 -16.37 1.71 -16.24
C ASP A 39 -16.80 1.95 -17.69
N ILE A 40 -16.61 0.97 -18.58
CA ILE A 40 -17.12 1.03 -19.96
C ILE A 40 -18.66 1.05 -19.96
N TYR A 41 -19.31 0.21 -19.16
CA TYR A 41 -20.78 0.18 -19.05
C TYR A 41 -21.36 1.51 -18.55
N PHE A 42 -20.71 2.15 -17.59
CA PHE A 42 -21.08 3.48 -17.08
C PHE A 42 -20.56 4.64 -17.95
N ASN A 43 -19.94 4.34 -19.10
CA ASN A 43 -19.39 5.31 -20.04
C ASN A 43 -18.43 6.33 -19.38
N VAL A 44 -17.50 5.84 -18.57
CA VAL A 44 -16.48 6.66 -17.90
C VAL A 44 -15.47 7.15 -18.94
N ASP A 45 -15.54 8.44 -19.28
CA ASP A 45 -14.81 9.06 -20.41
C ASP A 45 -13.33 8.69 -20.47
N ARG A 46 -12.60 8.80 -19.35
CA ARG A 46 -11.14 8.51 -19.29
C ARG A 46 -10.75 7.07 -19.62
N VAL A 47 -11.68 6.13 -19.45
CA VAL A 47 -11.50 4.71 -19.78
C VAL A 47 -11.88 4.48 -21.24
N VAL A 48 -13.07 4.94 -21.63
CA VAL A 48 -13.60 4.76 -22.99
C VAL A 48 -12.72 5.44 -24.05
N SER A 49 -12.14 6.60 -23.73
CA SER A 49 -11.24 7.33 -24.62
C SER A 49 -9.88 6.67 -24.86
N ALA A 50 -9.56 5.60 -24.14
CA ALA A 50 -8.22 4.99 -24.14
C ALA A 50 -8.27 3.46 -24.20
N LEU A 51 -9.22 2.88 -24.94
CA LEU A 51 -9.43 1.43 -25.08
C LEU A 51 -8.45 0.70 -26.03
N ASP A 52 -7.38 1.35 -26.48
CA ASP A 52 -6.38 0.68 -27.31
C ASP A 52 -5.45 -0.24 -26.50
N ILE A 53 -4.84 -1.20 -27.21
CA ILE A 53 -4.00 -2.25 -26.62
C ILE A 53 -2.83 -1.67 -25.82
N LYS A 54 -2.24 -0.55 -26.27
CA LYS A 54 -1.10 0.06 -25.57
C LYS A 54 -1.53 0.55 -24.19
N HIS A 55 -2.62 1.31 -24.10
CA HIS A 55 -3.12 1.78 -22.81
C HIS A 55 -3.58 0.64 -21.90
N ILE A 56 -4.24 -0.38 -22.44
CA ILE A 56 -4.63 -1.57 -21.66
C ILE A 56 -3.39 -2.23 -21.03
N LEU A 57 -2.38 -2.56 -21.84
CA LEU A 57 -1.17 -3.23 -21.35
C LEU A 57 -0.40 -2.36 -20.35
N PHE A 58 -0.27 -1.06 -20.63
CA PHE A 58 0.47 -0.16 -19.76
C PHE A 58 -0.27 0.11 -18.44
N ASN A 59 -1.60 0.13 -18.40
CA ASN A 59 -2.34 0.20 -17.12
C ASN A 59 -2.21 -1.09 -16.31
N ILE A 60 -2.25 -2.26 -16.95
CA ILE A 60 -2.05 -3.55 -16.26
C ILE A 60 -0.66 -3.63 -15.63
N LEU A 61 0.38 -3.17 -16.36
CA LEU A 61 1.76 -3.11 -15.86
C LEU A 61 1.99 -1.99 -14.85
N GLY A 62 1.05 -1.06 -14.67
CA GLY A 62 1.21 0.13 -13.84
C GLY A 62 2.13 1.20 -14.44
N PHE A 63 2.40 1.12 -15.75
CA PHE A 63 3.09 2.14 -16.51
C PHE A 63 2.22 3.34 -16.88
N TYR A 64 0.90 3.19 -16.86
CA TYR A 64 -0.06 4.28 -16.87
C TYR A 64 -1.08 4.09 -15.75
N SER A 65 -1.68 5.21 -15.34
CA SER A 65 -2.77 5.27 -14.36
C SER A 65 -3.95 6.08 -14.90
N ASN A 66 -4.08 6.21 -16.23
CA ASN A 66 -5.16 6.99 -16.84
C ASN A 66 -6.53 6.34 -16.66
N TYR A 67 -6.61 5.01 -16.51
CA TYR A 67 -7.88 4.36 -16.17
C TYR A 67 -8.27 4.67 -14.72
N ASN A 68 -7.31 4.61 -13.80
CA ASN A 68 -7.52 4.93 -12.40
C ASN A 68 -6.29 5.65 -11.83
N GLY A 69 -6.43 6.95 -11.55
CA GLY A 69 -5.32 7.80 -11.11
C GLY A 69 -4.63 7.26 -9.86
N GLU A 70 -5.38 6.66 -8.93
CA GLU A 70 -4.87 6.10 -7.67
C GLU A 70 -4.00 4.84 -7.84
N TRP A 71 -3.86 4.33 -9.08
CA TRP A 71 -2.97 3.22 -9.38
C TRP A 71 -1.54 3.64 -9.70
N TRP A 72 -1.22 4.94 -9.59
CA TRP A 72 0.12 5.51 -9.82
C TRP A 72 1.25 4.78 -9.06
N PHE A 73 0.94 4.15 -7.93
CA PHE A 73 1.92 3.48 -7.07
C PHE A 73 2.29 2.06 -7.52
N LEU A 74 1.54 1.44 -8.44
CA LEU A 74 1.63 0.01 -8.73
C LEU A 74 3.05 -0.40 -9.17
N PHE A 75 3.57 0.24 -10.22
CA PHE A 75 4.91 -0.05 -10.72
C PHE A 75 6.02 0.42 -9.75
N PRO A 76 5.97 1.63 -9.15
CA PRO A 76 6.90 2.02 -8.09
C PRO A 76 7.00 1.00 -6.95
N TYR A 77 5.88 0.44 -6.50
CA TYR A 77 5.86 -0.60 -5.49
C TYR A 77 6.57 -1.89 -5.95
N VAL A 78 6.35 -2.32 -7.20
CA VAL A 78 7.05 -3.48 -7.77
C VAL A 78 8.56 -3.26 -7.77
N LEU A 79 9.03 -2.08 -8.15
CA LEU A 79 10.45 -1.72 -8.08
C LEU A 79 10.98 -1.77 -6.64
N MET A 80 10.26 -1.21 -5.67
CA MET A 80 10.65 -1.27 -4.24
C MET A 80 10.78 -2.71 -3.75
N VAL A 81 9.83 -3.58 -4.09
CA VAL A 81 9.89 -5.00 -3.73
C VAL A 81 11.05 -5.70 -4.42
N ALA A 82 11.33 -5.39 -5.69
CA ALA A 82 12.44 -5.95 -6.45
C ALA A 82 13.82 -5.53 -5.89
N VAL A 83 13.94 -4.34 -5.32
CA VAL A 83 15.18 -3.84 -4.67
C VAL A 83 15.33 -4.34 -3.22
N THR A 84 14.26 -4.83 -2.61
CA THR A 84 14.28 -5.30 -1.20
C THR A 84 15.30 -6.42 -0.89
N PRO A 85 15.63 -7.37 -1.78
CA PRO A 85 16.75 -8.29 -1.58
C PRO A 85 18.09 -7.58 -1.32
N LEU A 86 18.40 -6.53 -2.09
CA LEU A 86 19.60 -5.71 -1.89
C LEU A 86 19.56 -4.99 -0.54
N MET A 87 18.39 -4.46 -0.16
CA MET A 87 18.21 -3.85 1.16
C MET A 87 18.46 -4.84 2.30
N ASN A 88 18.10 -6.11 2.12
CA ASN A 88 18.40 -7.16 3.11
C ASN A 88 19.88 -7.51 3.17
N ALA A 89 20.61 -7.44 2.05
CA ALA A 89 22.07 -7.61 2.05
C ALA A 89 22.78 -6.50 2.85
N LEU A 90 22.24 -5.27 2.80
CA LEU A 90 22.77 -4.11 3.52
C LEU A 90 22.11 -3.87 4.90
N ARG A 91 21.37 -4.84 5.43
CA ARG A 91 20.55 -4.68 6.65
C ARG A 91 21.35 -4.25 7.89
N ASN A 92 22.62 -4.66 7.98
CA ASN A 92 23.49 -4.28 9.10
C ASN A 92 24.06 -2.87 8.95
N ASN A 93 23.98 -2.29 7.75
CA ASN A 93 24.51 -0.98 7.40
C ASN A 93 23.36 0.01 7.12
N ALA A 94 22.45 0.18 8.07
CA ALA A 94 21.26 1.02 7.91
C ALA A 94 21.58 2.48 7.56
N LEU A 95 22.73 3.00 8.01
CA LEU A 95 23.21 4.34 7.65
C LEU A 95 23.46 4.43 6.13
N ILE A 96 24.07 3.42 5.52
CA ILE A 96 24.32 3.37 4.08
C ILE A 96 22.99 3.35 3.33
N LEU A 97 22.03 2.53 3.77
CA LEU A 97 20.68 2.50 3.18
C LEU A 97 19.99 3.88 3.24
N PHE A 98 20.10 4.57 4.36
CA PHE A 98 19.52 5.90 4.53
C PHE A 98 20.21 6.95 3.63
N ILE A 99 21.54 6.95 3.57
CA ILE A 99 22.30 7.87 2.70
C ILE A 99 21.96 7.62 1.23
N LEU A 100 21.98 6.35 0.79
CA LEU A 100 21.60 5.99 -0.59
C LEU A 100 20.16 6.41 -0.90
N SER A 101 19.24 6.25 0.06
CA SER A 101 17.86 6.69 -0.08
C SER A 101 17.75 8.19 -0.31
N ILE A 102 18.51 9.02 0.43
CA ILE A 102 18.53 10.47 0.24
C ILE A 102 19.12 10.83 -1.12
N ILE A 103 20.22 10.19 -1.52
CA ILE A 103 20.85 10.44 -2.83
C ILE A 103 19.86 10.13 -3.95
N ILE A 104 19.20 8.97 -3.91
CA ILE A 104 18.22 8.54 -4.93
C ILE A 104 17.02 9.50 -4.97
N HIS A 105 16.55 9.97 -3.82
CA HIS A 105 15.43 10.92 -3.74
C HIS A 105 15.71 12.25 -4.45
N ASN A 106 16.95 12.73 -4.41
CA ASN A 106 17.36 13.99 -5.02
C ASN A 106 17.83 13.86 -6.47
N LEU A 107 17.76 12.66 -7.08
CA LEU A 107 18.02 12.52 -8.51
C LEU A 107 16.95 13.25 -9.31
N PRO A 108 17.31 13.84 -10.48
CA PRO A 108 16.35 14.52 -11.33
C PRO A 108 15.24 13.54 -11.75
N ALA A 109 14.06 13.77 -11.20
CA ALA A 109 12.87 12.97 -11.45
C ALA A 109 12.09 13.56 -12.62
N SER A 110 11.73 12.73 -13.60
CA SER A 110 10.68 13.09 -14.55
C SER A 110 9.32 12.99 -13.84
N GLN A 111 8.30 13.77 -14.27
CA GLN A 111 6.92 13.75 -13.70
C GLN A 111 6.17 12.41 -13.88
N TYR A 112 6.88 11.34 -14.24
CA TYR A 112 6.34 10.03 -14.53
C TYR A 112 6.69 9.03 -13.41
N ILE A 113 6.34 7.78 -13.63
CA ILE A 113 6.47 6.66 -12.68
C ILE A 113 7.86 6.47 -12.08
N ILE A 114 8.93 6.78 -12.83
CA ILE A 114 10.29 6.73 -12.28
C ILE A 114 10.44 7.78 -11.17
N GLY A 115 9.92 9.00 -11.37
CA GLY A 115 9.90 10.03 -10.33
C GLY A 115 9.15 9.59 -9.08
N ALA A 116 7.99 8.94 -9.25
CA ALA A 116 7.28 8.36 -8.12
C ALA A 116 8.13 7.31 -7.36
N PHE A 117 8.86 6.44 -8.06
CA PHE A 117 9.79 5.54 -7.38
C PHE A 117 10.88 6.28 -6.61
N LEU A 118 11.55 7.26 -7.24
CA LEU A 118 12.64 8.04 -6.64
C LEU A 118 12.19 8.77 -5.37
N TRP A 119 11.00 9.37 -5.38
CA TRP A 119 10.45 10.07 -4.23
C TRP A 119 10.01 9.11 -3.12
N TRP A 120 9.11 8.19 -3.44
CA TRP A 120 8.43 7.36 -2.44
C TRP A 120 9.31 6.25 -1.86
N GLN A 121 10.43 5.89 -2.50
CA GLN A 121 11.34 4.88 -1.96
C GLN A 121 11.96 5.31 -0.62
N THR A 122 12.06 6.61 -0.35
CA THR A 122 12.57 7.08 0.95
C THR A 122 11.71 6.66 2.12
N ALA A 123 10.39 6.82 2.02
CA ALA A 123 9.48 6.32 3.06
C ALA A 123 9.55 4.79 3.19
N TYR A 124 9.73 4.08 2.08
CA TYR A 124 9.91 2.63 2.08
C TYR A 124 11.19 2.19 2.81
N VAL A 125 12.34 2.81 2.51
CA VAL A 125 13.64 2.51 3.13
C VAL A 125 13.61 2.88 4.61
N ILE A 126 13.09 4.05 4.96
CA ILE A 126 12.97 4.48 6.35
C ILE A 126 12.11 3.48 7.15
N GLY A 127 10.95 3.10 6.64
CA GLY A 127 10.12 2.12 7.35
C GLY A 127 10.75 0.72 7.39
N PHE A 128 11.54 0.32 6.39
CA PHE A 128 12.37 -0.88 6.46
C PHE A 128 13.40 -0.80 7.60
N ILE A 129 14.12 0.31 7.74
CA ILE A 129 15.05 0.57 8.85
C ILE A 129 14.35 0.53 10.20
N CYS A 130 13.18 1.16 10.33
CA CYS A 130 12.35 1.08 11.53
C CYS A 130 11.96 -0.36 11.88
N GLY A 131 11.72 -1.21 10.88
CA GLY A 131 11.47 -2.64 11.08
C GLY A 131 12.69 -3.41 11.58
N ILE A 132 13.91 -3.08 11.09
CA ILE A 132 15.16 -3.68 11.59
C ILE A 132 15.34 -3.38 13.08
N TYR A 133 15.12 -2.12 13.48
CA TYR A 133 15.37 -1.65 14.84
C TYR A 133 14.14 -1.66 15.75
N GLN A 134 13.04 -2.29 15.35
CA GLN A 134 11.78 -2.30 16.11
C GLN A 134 11.95 -2.73 17.58
N GLN A 135 12.80 -3.74 17.84
CA GLN A 135 13.06 -4.23 19.19
C GLN A 135 13.80 -3.18 20.04
N LYS A 136 14.79 -2.50 19.47
CA LYS A 136 15.51 -1.41 20.17
C LYS A 136 14.57 -0.23 20.45
N LEU A 137 13.68 0.10 19.51
CA LEU A 137 12.64 1.11 19.68
C LEU A 137 11.61 0.73 20.77
N ALA A 138 11.48 -0.54 21.15
CA ALA A 138 10.59 -0.96 22.24
C ALA A 138 11.12 -0.59 23.63
N ILE A 139 12.45 -0.53 23.77
CA ILE A 139 13.11 -0.24 25.06
C ILE A 139 12.81 1.19 25.52
N TYR A 140 12.64 2.12 24.57
CA TYR A 140 12.37 3.53 24.84
C TYR A 140 10.89 3.87 25.06
N GLN A 141 10.02 2.86 25.19
CA GLN A 141 8.59 3.11 25.43
C GLN A 141 8.34 3.32 26.94
N PRO A 142 7.67 4.42 27.35
CA PRO A 142 7.41 4.65 28.75
C PRO A 142 6.39 3.65 29.30
N ASN A 143 6.61 3.15 30.52
CA ASN A 143 5.72 2.14 31.11
C ASN A 143 4.35 2.69 31.53
N LYS A 144 4.28 3.96 31.94
CA LYS A 144 3.01 4.56 32.40
C LYS A 144 2.17 5.07 31.22
N ILE A 145 0.88 4.75 31.25
CA ILE A 145 -0.09 5.12 30.23
C ILE A 145 -0.14 6.64 29.97
N ILE A 146 -0.01 7.45 31.02
CA ILE A 146 -0.08 8.91 30.92
C ILE A 146 1.05 9.50 30.05
N TYR A 147 2.25 8.92 30.14
CA TYR A 147 3.38 9.34 29.29
C TYR A 147 3.23 8.87 27.86
N LYS A 148 2.62 7.70 27.62
CA LYS A 148 2.29 7.24 26.26
C LYS A 148 1.27 8.17 25.60
N LEU A 149 0.24 8.58 26.35
CA LEU A 149 -0.75 9.56 25.88
C LEU A 149 -0.10 10.93 25.62
N GLY A 150 0.77 11.41 26.52
CA GLY A 150 1.51 12.65 26.32
C GLY A 150 2.39 12.63 25.06
N LEU A 151 3.15 11.56 24.85
CA LEU A 151 3.96 11.36 23.64
C LEU A 151 3.10 11.23 22.37
N PHE A 152 1.96 10.55 22.46
CA PHE A 152 1.01 10.46 21.36
C PHE A 152 0.51 11.85 20.94
N MET A 153 0.05 12.66 21.89
CA MET A 153 -0.42 14.02 21.63
C MET A 153 0.69 14.91 21.07
N LEU A 154 1.90 14.86 21.64
CA LEU A 154 3.06 15.60 21.11
C LEU A 154 3.37 15.19 19.67
N SER A 155 3.36 13.89 19.38
CA SER A 155 3.66 13.38 18.04
C SER A 155 2.59 13.77 17.02
N LEU A 156 1.31 13.82 17.44
CA LEU A 156 0.23 14.36 16.61
C LEU A 156 0.43 15.85 16.32
N ILE A 157 0.80 16.65 17.33
CA ILE A 157 1.10 18.07 17.15
C ILE A 157 2.23 18.25 16.14
N VAL A 158 3.31 17.48 16.24
CA VAL A 158 4.44 17.53 15.30
C VAL A 158 4.02 17.14 13.89
N LEU A 159 3.14 16.14 13.73
CA LEU A 159 2.61 15.76 12.41
C LEU A 159 1.70 16.83 11.81
N ILE A 160 0.81 17.42 12.61
CA ILE A 160 -0.10 18.49 12.16
C ILE A 160 0.71 19.73 11.78
N TRP A 161 1.64 20.13 12.64
CA TRP A 161 2.55 21.24 12.36
C TRP A 161 3.36 20.99 11.08
N GLY A 162 3.93 19.79 10.97
CA GLY A 162 4.65 19.38 9.79
C GLY A 162 3.80 19.48 8.54
N TYR A 163 2.59 18.89 8.53
CA TYR A 163 1.67 18.92 7.39
C TYR A 163 1.35 20.34 6.91
N ASN A 164 1.25 21.30 7.85
CA ASN A 164 0.99 22.69 7.52
C ASN A 164 2.24 23.47 7.07
N THR A 165 3.44 22.94 7.32
CA THR A 165 4.72 23.65 7.09
C THR A 165 5.48 23.11 5.88
N PHE A 166 5.41 21.81 5.65
CA PHE A 166 6.22 21.10 4.67
C PHE A 166 5.35 20.52 3.55
N ASN A 167 5.97 20.34 2.38
CA ASN A 167 5.31 19.68 1.26
C ASN A 167 5.08 18.19 1.54
N ILE A 168 4.15 17.56 0.82
CA ILE A 168 3.85 16.12 0.95
C ILE A 168 5.10 15.25 0.69
N GLU A 169 6.00 15.70 -0.18
CA GLU A 169 7.26 15.00 -0.47
C GLU A 169 8.23 15.03 0.72
N GLU A 170 8.22 16.12 1.49
CA GLU A 170 9.05 16.29 2.69
C GLU A 170 8.45 15.54 3.90
N MET A 171 7.11 15.33 3.90
CA MET A 171 6.42 14.51 4.90
C MET A 171 6.93 13.06 4.96
N LEU A 172 7.58 12.56 3.90
CA LEU A 172 8.11 11.19 3.85
C LEU A 172 9.10 10.91 5.01
N PHE A 173 9.83 11.91 5.47
CA PHE A 173 10.77 11.79 6.59
C PHE A 173 10.09 11.67 7.96
N PHE A 174 8.78 11.96 8.06
CA PHE A 174 7.99 11.75 9.27
C PHE A 174 7.53 10.29 9.44
N THR A 175 7.85 9.39 8.49
CA THR A 175 7.55 7.96 8.57
C THR A 175 7.97 7.30 9.90
N PRO A 176 9.16 7.55 10.50
CA PRO A 176 9.53 6.98 11.79
C PRO A 176 8.60 7.42 12.91
N LEU A 177 8.24 8.71 12.92
CA LEU A 177 7.33 9.28 13.91
C LEU A 177 5.95 8.65 13.78
N PHE A 178 5.45 8.50 12.56
CA PHE A 178 4.18 7.82 12.31
C PHE A 178 4.19 6.36 12.77
N ILE A 179 5.23 5.58 12.45
CA ILE A 179 5.39 4.20 12.93
C ILE A 179 5.45 4.16 14.47
N TYR A 180 6.16 5.09 15.09
CA TYR A 180 6.25 5.21 16.54
C TYR A 180 4.89 5.50 17.18
N ILE A 181 4.12 6.44 16.64
CA ILE A 181 2.73 6.72 17.04
C ILE A 181 1.85 5.48 16.95
N LEU A 182 1.90 4.77 15.82
CA LEU A 182 1.12 3.55 15.61
C LEU A 182 1.47 2.48 16.65
N LYS A 183 2.74 2.36 17.02
CA LYS A 183 3.19 1.43 18.05
C LYS A 183 2.66 1.83 19.43
N LEU A 184 2.81 3.10 19.82
CA LEU A 184 2.30 3.61 21.09
C LEU A 184 0.79 3.42 21.22
N THR A 185 0.03 3.79 20.19
CA THR A 185 -1.42 3.65 20.17
C THR A 185 -1.86 2.19 20.19
N SER A 186 -1.14 1.30 19.51
CA SER A 186 -1.46 -0.12 19.51
C SER A 186 -1.47 -0.72 20.90
N GLU A 187 -0.69 -0.24 21.86
CA GLU A 187 -0.70 -0.81 23.22
C GLU A 187 -1.94 -0.37 24.02
N ILE A 188 -2.41 0.86 23.78
CA ILE A 188 -3.55 1.48 24.47
C ILE A 188 -4.89 1.04 23.88
N MET A 189 -4.88 0.66 22.60
CA MET A 189 -6.08 0.38 21.83
C MET A 189 -6.87 -0.82 22.38
N PRO A 190 -8.21 -0.70 22.54
CA PRO A 190 -9.09 -1.80 22.91
C PRO A 190 -8.94 -3.01 21.99
N LYS A 191 -9.11 -4.23 22.53
CA LYS A 191 -8.96 -5.49 21.79
C LYS A 191 -9.83 -5.55 20.53
N PHE A 192 -11.08 -5.08 20.62
CA PHE A 192 -11.99 -5.02 19.49
C PHE A 192 -11.44 -4.15 18.34
N ILE A 193 -10.98 -2.94 18.65
CA ILE A 193 -10.43 -2.00 17.65
C ILE A 193 -9.18 -2.61 17.00
N LYS A 194 -8.30 -3.26 17.76
CA LYS A 194 -7.14 -4.00 17.21
C LYS A 194 -7.55 -5.05 16.19
N ILE A 195 -8.58 -5.84 16.47
CA ILE A 195 -9.08 -6.87 15.56
C ILE A 195 -9.54 -6.22 14.26
N VAL A 196 -10.28 -5.11 14.33
CA VAL A 196 -10.73 -4.35 13.16
C VAL A 196 -9.53 -3.85 12.34
N PHE A 197 -8.54 -3.20 12.95
CA PHE A 197 -7.34 -2.72 12.23
C PHE A 197 -6.53 -3.85 11.60
N VAL A 198 -6.38 -4.99 12.28
CA VAL A 198 -5.69 -6.15 11.71
C VAL A 198 -6.45 -6.67 10.49
N GLU A 199 -7.77 -6.73 10.56
CA GLU A 199 -8.59 -7.23 9.46
C GLU A 199 -8.62 -6.27 8.26
N LEU A 200 -8.75 -4.96 8.50
CA LEU A 200 -8.58 -3.93 7.48
C LEU A 200 -7.17 -4.00 6.87
N GLY A 201 -6.14 -4.14 7.70
CA GLY A 201 -4.74 -4.24 7.26
C GLY A 201 -4.46 -5.46 6.37
N ARG A 202 -5.16 -6.58 6.57
CA ARG A 202 -5.05 -7.76 5.69
C ARG A 202 -5.64 -7.53 4.31
N LYS A 203 -6.64 -6.67 4.20
CA LYS A 203 -7.37 -6.36 2.96
C LYS A 203 -7.02 -5.00 2.36
N CYS A 204 -6.16 -4.22 3.02
CA CYS A 204 -5.89 -2.82 2.67
C CYS A 204 -5.44 -2.64 1.23
N GLN A 205 -4.68 -3.60 0.68
CA GLN A 205 -4.21 -3.55 -0.70
C GLN A 205 -5.38 -3.61 -1.69
N ILE A 206 -6.36 -4.50 -1.48
CA ILE A 206 -7.52 -4.59 -2.37
C ILE A 206 -8.42 -3.37 -2.18
N ILE A 207 -8.67 -2.97 -0.92
CA ILE A 207 -9.42 -1.74 -0.60
C ILE A 207 -8.83 -0.54 -1.33
N TRP A 208 -7.51 -0.38 -1.26
CA TRP A 208 -6.80 0.69 -1.94
C TRP A 208 -6.93 0.60 -3.46
N LEU A 209 -6.90 -0.59 -4.05
CA LEU A 209 -7.06 -0.72 -5.51
C LEU A 209 -8.48 -0.42 -6.00
N VAL A 210 -9.51 -0.60 -5.17
CA VAL A 210 -10.92 -0.46 -5.60
C VAL A 210 -11.62 0.84 -5.19
N HIS A 211 -11.18 1.50 -4.11
CA HIS A 211 -11.95 2.61 -3.51
C HIS A 211 -12.20 3.77 -4.50
N SER A 212 -11.22 4.09 -5.35
CA SER A 212 -11.32 5.18 -6.31
C SER A 212 -12.37 4.97 -7.39
N PHE A 213 -12.67 3.73 -7.76
CA PHE A 213 -13.79 3.44 -8.67
C PHE A 213 -15.13 3.89 -8.06
N TYR A 214 -15.30 3.68 -6.75
CA TYR A 214 -16.52 4.09 -6.08
C TYR A 214 -16.66 5.59 -5.95
N CYS A 215 -15.60 6.30 -5.55
CA CYS A 215 -15.71 7.74 -5.33
C CYS A 215 -15.56 8.58 -6.60
N TYR A 216 -14.87 8.10 -7.63
CA TYR A 216 -14.58 8.91 -8.83
C TYR A 216 -15.26 8.43 -10.11
N HIS A 217 -15.69 7.17 -10.23
CA HIS A 217 -16.14 6.63 -11.51
C HIS A 217 -17.67 6.49 -11.58
N PHE A 218 -18.26 5.60 -10.77
CA PHE A 218 -19.67 5.24 -10.96
C PHE A 218 -20.56 5.33 -9.71
N ALA A 219 -19.99 5.37 -8.49
CA ALA A 219 -20.79 5.36 -7.25
C ALA A 219 -20.72 6.67 -6.44
N GLY A 220 -20.21 7.76 -7.02
CA GLY A 220 -20.00 9.03 -6.33
C GLY A 220 -21.24 9.54 -5.59
N ASN A 221 -22.41 9.53 -6.25
CA ASN A 221 -23.67 9.97 -5.65
C ASN A 221 -24.03 9.20 -4.37
N PHE A 222 -23.79 7.89 -4.35
CA PHE A 222 -24.03 7.06 -3.16
C PHE A 222 -22.99 7.36 -2.07
N ILE A 223 -21.71 7.42 -2.44
CA ILE A 223 -20.60 7.65 -1.50
C ILE A 223 -20.72 9.01 -0.80
N TYR A 224 -21.06 10.06 -1.54
CA TYR A 224 -21.14 11.43 -1.04
C TYR A 224 -22.50 11.82 -0.45
N SER A 225 -23.51 10.93 -0.52
CA SER A 225 -24.85 11.16 0.03
C SER A 225 -24.90 11.58 1.51
N PRO A 226 -24.01 11.12 2.42
CA PRO A 226 -24.08 11.51 3.82
C PRO A 226 -23.67 12.96 4.11
N LYS A 227 -23.02 13.66 3.17
CA LYS A 227 -22.54 15.06 3.25
C LYS A 227 -21.52 15.39 4.36
N TYR A 228 -21.39 14.58 5.40
CA TYR A 228 -20.38 14.72 6.46
C TYR A 228 -19.12 13.92 6.14
N SER A 229 -17.95 14.55 6.20
CA SER A 229 -16.67 13.94 5.80
C SER A 229 -16.37 12.59 6.48
N VAL A 230 -16.65 12.48 7.78
CA VAL A 230 -16.45 11.23 8.52
C VAL A 230 -17.39 10.12 8.02
N LEU A 231 -18.65 10.46 7.75
CA LEU A 231 -19.63 9.49 7.25
C LEU A 231 -19.33 9.08 5.80
N ILE A 232 -18.83 10.00 4.97
CA ILE A 232 -18.36 9.72 3.61
C ILE A 232 -17.19 8.73 3.65
N LEU A 233 -16.20 8.96 4.51
CA LEU A 233 -15.06 8.06 4.68
C LEU A 233 -15.51 6.67 5.14
N LEU A 234 -16.41 6.59 6.14
CA LEU A 234 -16.95 5.32 6.62
C LEU A 234 -17.72 4.59 5.52
N ASN A 235 -18.55 5.29 4.75
CA ASN A 235 -19.32 4.72 3.66
C ASN A 235 -18.39 4.13 2.58
N LEU A 236 -17.39 4.90 2.14
CA LEU A 236 -16.39 4.45 1.18
C LEU A 236 -15.60 3.24 1.69
N LEU A 237 -15.19 3.27 2.96
CA LEU A 237 -14.45 2.17 3.57
C LEU A 237 -15.29 0.90 3.63
N VAL A 238 -16.56 0.99 4.00
CA VAL A 238 -17.47 -0.17 4.07
C VAL A 238 -17.66 -0.80 2.70
N VAL A 239 -18.01 -0.02 1.68
CA VAL A 239 -18.20 -0.54 0.31
C VAL A 239 -16.91 -1.17 -0.21
N SER A 240 -15.78 -0.47 -0.07
CA SER A 240 -14.48 -0.97 -0.52
C SER A 240 -14.04 -2.22 0.23
N TYR A 241 -14.35 -2.33 1.53
CA TYR A 241 -14.07 -3.52 2.34
C TYR A 241 -14.90 -4.72 1.89
N VAL A 242 -16.19 -4.54 1.65
CA VAL A 242 -17.06 -5.60 1.13
C VAL A 242 -16.52 -6.12 -0.19
N SER A 243 -16.15 -5.23 -1.11
CA SER A 243 -15.54 -5.61 -2.40
C SER A 243 -14.21 -6.34 -2.20
N ALA A 244 -13.39 -5.90 -1.25
CA ALA A 244 -12.15 -6.60 -0.92
C ALA A 244 -12.36 -8.02 -0.38
N VAL A 245 -13.44 -8.26 0.39
CA VAL A 245 -13.84 -9.61 0.83
C VAL A 245 -14.22 -10.47 -0.38
N VAL A 246 -15.07 -9.96 -1.27
CA VAL A 246 -15.55 -10.68 -2.46
C VAL A 246 -14.40 -10.99 -3.41
N LEU A 247 -13.59 -10.01 -3.77
CA LEU A 247 -12.44 -10.18 -4.66
C LEU A 247 -11.39 -11.14 -4.08
N GLY A 248 -11.12 -11.05 -2.78
CA GLY A 248 -10.22 -11.98 -2.11
C GLY A 248 -10.72 -13.43 -2.13
N PHE A 249 -12.04 -13.63 -2.02
CA PHE A 249 -12.66 -14.94 -2.17
C PHE A 249 -12.51 -15.48 -3.61
N ILE A 250 -12.80 -14.65 -4.62
CA ILE A 250 -12.66 -15.02 -6.04
C ILE A 250 -11.20 -15.38 -6.35
N GLU A 251 -10.26 -14.53 -5.96
CA GLU A 251 -8.82 -14.75 -6.18
C GLU A 251 -8.37 -16.09 -5.58
N LYS A 252 -8.76 -16.38 -4.33
CA LYS A 252 -8.41 -17.64 -3.65
C LYS A 252 -8.93 -18.87 -4.40
N ASN A 253 -10.17 -18.82 -4.88
CA ASN A 253 -10.77 -19.93 -5.61
C ASN A 253 -10.13 -20.15 -6.98
N LEU A 254 -9.80 -19.06 -7.70
CA LEU A 254 -9.07 -19.14 -8.97
C LEU A 254 -7.71 -19.81 -8.80
N VAL A 255 -6.94 -19.40 -7.78
CA VAL A 255 -5.62 -19.98 -7.49
C VAL A 255 -5.74 -21.45 -7.09
N SER A 256 -6.71 -21.80 -6.24
CA SER A 256 -6.93 -23.20 -5.85
C SER A 256 -7.33 -24.08 -7.04
N GLY A 257 -8.21 -23.58 -7.92
CA GLY A 257 -8.62 -24.27 -9.14
C GLY A 257 -7.44 -24.51 -10.08
N TYR A 258 -6.60 -23.50 -10.30
CA TYR A 258 -5.41 -23.61 -11.12
C TYR A 258 -4.43 -24.69 -10.61
N HIS A 259 -4.14 -24.71 -9.31
CA HIS A 259 -3.27 -25.74 -8.73
C HIS A 259 -3.85 -27.15 -8.87
N LYS A 260 -5.17 -27.33 -8.72
CA LYS A 260 -5.82 -28.63 -8.94
C LYS A 260 -5.63 -29.12 -10.39
N ILE A 261 -5.76 -28.23 -11.37
CA ILE A 261 -5.61 -28.56 -12.79
C ILE A 261 -4.16 -28.97 -13.11
N ILE A 262 -3.18 -28.22 -12.60
CA ILE A 262 -1.76 -28.54 -12.82
C ILE A 262 -1.39 -29.88 -12.18
N ASN A 263 -1.77 -30.10 -10.92
CA ASN A 263 -1.44 -31.34 -10.23
C ASN A 263 -2.06 -32.55 -10.93
N LYS A 264 -3.27 -32.41 -11.48
CA LYS A 264 -3.92 -33.45 -12.29
C LYS A 264 -3.18 -33.73 -13.60
N ARG A 265 -2.60 -32.71 -14.26
CA ARG A 265 -1.80 -32.91 -15.47
C ARG A 265 -0.46 -33.59 -15.18
N LEU A 266 0.17 -33.25 -14.06
CA LEU A 266 1.44 -33.86 -13.64
C LEU A 266 1.27 -35.31 -13.16
N SER A 267 0.09 -35.71 -12.67
CA SER A 267 -0.19 -37.11 -12.31
C SER A 267 -0.55 -38.01 -13.50
N LEU A 268 -0.71 -37.44 -14.70
CA LEU A 268 -1.03 -38.16 -15.94
C LEU A 268 0.20 -38.40 -16.83
N HIS A 269 1.37 -37.90 -16.41
CA HIS A 269 2.69 -38.11 -17.02
C HIS A 269 3.60 -38.82 -16.03
#